data_AF-A0A3N8K6P2-F1
#
_entry.id   AF-A0A3N8K6P2-F1
#
_cell.length_a   1.000
_cell.length_b   1.000
_cell.length_c   1.000
_cell.angle_alpha   90.00
_cell.angle_beta   90.00
_cell.angle_gamma   90.00
#
_symmetry.space_group_name_H-M   'P 1'
#
loop_
_entity.id
_entity.type
_entity.pdbx_description
1 polymer ?
#
loop_
_entity_poly.entity_id
_entity_poly.type
_entity_poly.pdbx_seq_one_letter_code
_entity_poly.pdbx_strand_id
1 'polypeptide(L)'
;MRTRVFVDRYNFYYGYLRGSHDKWLDLYGLFADHVLPSVLVPYEGQPADSELLPEAIQYFTAKIIESVEKGSDSISSQARYHTALRKLHGSRVQIIEGYYSLTKVRVPRIDDADPDRQPRECDRVSVWKLEEKQSDVNLAINAYHDALTGQIDHAVIVSNDTDLVPALWMIRTHTPVIIGLVVPTRDRARRPNADLAKHCHWVRDHLTDHELADAQLPRVVRGGKNATVKPDSWYPFPELFKEALELAIGVRGSRSEAFKWFDAPSPFFDGLAPMTLMATEEGLDRVIAYMKDWILKHETDAP
;
A
#
# COMPACT_ATOMS: atom_id res chain seq x y z
N MET A 1 16.99 -15.28 -12.62
CA MET A 1 16.87 -15.81 -11.24
C MET A 1 15.40 -15.95 -10.88
N ARG A 2 14.99 -17.11 -10.37
CA ARG A 2 13.63 -17.36 -9.89
C ARG A 2 13.37 -16.51 -8.65
N THR A 3 12.50 -15.51 -8.79
CA THR A 3 12.33 -14.41 -7.82
C THR A 3 10.95 -14.45 -7.18
N ARG A 4 10.92 -14.22 -5.86
CA ARG A 4 9.70 -13.96 -5.09
C ARG A 4 9.88 -12.73 -4.21
N VAL A 5 8.81 -11.95 -4.08
CA VAL A 5 8.77 -10.72 -3.30
C VAL A 5 7.92 -10.93 -2.06
N PHE A 6 8.48 -10.64 -0.89
CA PHE A 6 7.84 -10.77 0.42
C PHE A 6 7.56 -9.37 0.96
N VAL A 7 6.28 -9.00 1.00
CA VAL A 7 5.85 -7.64 1.31
C VAL A 7 5.24 -7.58 2.70
N ASP A 8 5.90 -6.83 3.58
CA ASP A 8 5.39 -6.47 4.90
C ASP A 8 4.42 -5.30 4.79
N ARG A 9 3.11 -5.58 4.92
CA ARG A 9 2.07 -4.56 4.81
C ARG A 9 2.20 -3.47 5.87
N TYR A 10 2.58 -3.79 7.10
CA TYR A 10 2.63 -2.80 8.17
C TYR A 10 3.75 -1.80 7.90
N ASN A 11 4.96 -2.29 7.63
CA ASN A 11 6.09 -1.43 7.30
C ASN A 11 5.84 -0.62 6.03
N PHE A 12 5.23 -1.24 4.99
CA PHE A 12 4.87 -0.56 3.76
C PHE A 12 3.83 0.54 3.99
N TYR A 13 2.78 0.25 4.76
CA TYR A 13 1.73 1.22 5.04
C TYR A 13 2.26 2.41 5.83
N TYR A 14 2.91 2.19 6.97
CA TYR A 14 3.40 3.29 7.81
C TYR A 14 4.58 4.04 7.20
N GLY A 15 5.34 3.37 6.35
CA GLY A 15 6.50 3.92 5.68
C GLY A 15 6.23 4.76 4.46
N TYR A 16 5.21 4.38 3.69
CA TYR A 16 4.96 4.96 2.37
C TYR A 16 3.51 5.39 2.16
N LEU A 17 2.55 4.55 2.54
CA LEU A 17 1.14 4.77 2.17
C LEU A 17 0.35 5.64 3.16
N ARG A 18 0.77 5.72 4.42
CA ARG A 18 0.05 6.45 5.46
C ARG A 18 0.03 7.94 5.14
N GLY A 19 -1.17 8.51 5.08
CA GLY A 19 -1.37 9.90 4.66
C GLY A 19 -1.34 10.12 3.15
N SER A 20 -1.05 9.08 2.35
CA SER A 20 -1.14 9.14 0.89
C SER A 20 -2.49 8.68 0.35
N HIS A 21 -2.72 8.98 -0.92
CA HIS A 21 -3.84 8.45 -1.72
C HIS A 21 -3.45 7.22 -2.57
N ASP A 22 -2.18 6.82 -2.57
CA ASP A 22 -1.62 5.75 -3.43
C ASP A 22 -1.87 4.34 -2.90
N LYS A 23 -2.94 4.17 -2.13
CA LYS A 23 -3.29 2.90 -1.46
C LYS A 23 -3.86 1.87 -2.43
N TRP A 24 -4.32 2.29 -3.62
CA TRP A 24 -4.88 1.41 -4.65
C TRP A 24 -3.78 0.81 -5.56
N LEU A 25 -2.72 0.33 -4.93
CA LEU A 25 -1.47 -0.04 -5.58
C LEU A 25 -1.53 -1.43 -6.23
N ASP A 26 -1.08 -1.54 -7.48
CA ASP A 26 -0.78 -2.81 -8.11
C ASP A 26 0.59 -3.30 -7.64
N LEU A 27 0.60 -4.13 -6.58
CA LEU A 27 1.85 -4.69 -6.06
C LEU A 27 2.60 -5.52 -7.09
N TYR A 28 1.89 -6.28 -7.94
CA TYR A 28 2.58 -7.10 -8.93
C TYR A 28 3.23 -6.20 -10.00
N GLY A 29 2.47 -5.24 -10.54
CA GLY A 29 2.98 -4.26 -11.52
C GLY A 29 4.13 -3.42 -10.97
N LEU A 30 4.04 -2.95 -9.72
CA LEU A 30 5.11 -2.20 -9.07
C LEU A 30 6.44 -2.96 -9.12
N PHE A 31 6.45 -4.24 -8.74
CA PHE A 31 7.69 -5.01 -8.71
C PHE A 31 8.10 -5.51 -10.10
N ALA A 32 7.15 -5.95 -10.92
CA ALA A 32 7.42 -6.50 -12.25
C ALA A 32 7.94 -5.44 -13.23
N ASP A 33 7.29 -4.27 -13.25
CA ASP A 33 7.49 -3.29 -14.32
C ASP A 33 8.41 -2.13 -13.90
N HIS A 34 8.57 -1.89 -12.60
CA HIS A 34 9.32 -0.74 -12.09
C HIS A 34 10.51 -1.12 -11.20
N VAL A 35 10.28 -1.85 -10.11
CA VAL A 35 11.33 -2.06 -9.09
C VAL A 35 12.39 -3.05 -9.53
N LEU A 36 12.01 -4.25 -10.00
CA LEU A 36 12.99 -5.27 -10.38
C LEU A 36 13.81 -4.87 -11.62
N PRO A 37 13.24 -4.30 -12.69
CA PRO A 37 14.00 -3.88 -13.87
C PRO A 37 15.03 -2.77 -13.59
N SER A 38 14.86 -1.99 -12.53
CA SER A 38 15.76 -0.90 -12.17
C SER A 38 16.87 -1.29 -11.18
N VAL A 39 16.90 -2.55 -10.73
CA VAL A 39 17.91 -3.07 -9.81
C VAL A 39 18.93 -3.93 -10.54
N LEU A 40 20.21 -3.61 -10.37
CA LEU A 40 21.30 -4.49 -10.80
C LEU A 40 21.54 -5.55 -9.72
N VAL A 41 21.17 -6.79 -10.00
CA VAL A 41 21.39 -7.90 -9.08
C VAL A 41 22.70 -8.61 -9.41
N PRO A 42 23.69 -8.63 -8.50
CA PRO A 42 24.93 -9.35 -8.73
C PRO A 42 24.70 -10.86 -8.49
N TYR A 43 24.94 -11.67 -9.52
CA TYR A 43 24.99 -13.13 -9.41
C TYR A 43 26.29 -13.62 -10.05
N GLU A 44 27.15 -14.29 -9.28
CA GLU A 44 28.46 -14.77 -9.75
C GLU A 44 29.32 -13.70 -10.46
N GLY A 45 29.19 -12.43 -10.06
CA GLY A 45 29.93 -11.31 -10.63
C GLY A 45 29.38 -10.78 -11.96
N GLN A 46 28.22 -11.26 -12.41
CA GLN A 46 27.51 -10.76 -13.59
C GLN A 46 26.13 -10.20 -13.21
N PRO A 47 25.59 -9.24 -13.99
CA PRO A 47 24.19 -8.85 -13.88
C PRO A 47 23.30 -10.05 -14.21
N ALA A 48 22.28 -10.29 -13.37
CA ALA A 48 21.29 -11.32 -13.62
C ALA A 48 19.87 -10.74 -13.57
N ASP A 49 19.06 -11.14 -14.55
CA ASP A 49 17.65 -10.76 -14.61
C ASP A 49 16.83 -11.50 -13.54
N SER A 50 15.81 -10.82 -13.03
CA SER A 50 14.84 -11.40 -12.10
C SER A 50 13.61 -11.88 -12.85
N GLU A 51 13.25 -13.15 -12.69
CA GLU A 51 12.03 -13.73 -13.22
C GLU A 51 11.05 -13.97 -12.07
N LEU A 52 9.91 -13.28 -12.07
CA LEU A 52 8.88 -13.49 -11.06
C LEU A 52 8.18 -14.85 -11.26
N LEU A 53 8.24 -15.69 -10.22
CA LEU A 53 7.61 -17.01 -10.22
C LEU A 53 6.07 -16.96 -10.19
N PRO A 54 5.39 -18.11 -10.40
CA PRO A 54 4.04 -18.30 -9.85
C PRO A 54 4.06 -17.96 -8.34
N GLU A 55 3.04 -17.26 -7.86
CA GLU A 55 3.02 -16.73 -6.47
C GLU A 55 4.17 -15.74 -6.23
N ALA A 56 4.40 -14.89 -7.24
CA ALA A 56 5.43 -13.86 -7.29
C ALA A 56 5.48 -12.96 -6.06
N ILE A 57 4.31 -12.54 -5.56
CA ILE A 57 4.19 -11.64 -4.41
C ILE A 57 3.50 -12.39 -3.27
N GLN A 58 4.15 -12.42 -2.12
CA GLN A 58 3.53 -12.82 -0.85
C GLN A 58 3.35 -11.56 0.01
N TYR A 59 2.09 -11.16 0.20
CA TYR A 59 1.68 -9.96 0.91
C TYR A 59 1.18 -10.33 2.30
N PHE A 60 1.97 -9.98 3.32
CA PHE A 60 1.72 -10.32 4.73
C PHE A 60 0.99 -9.18 5.41
N THR A 61 -0.20 -9.44 5.95
CA THR A 61 -1.09 -8.41 6.52
C THR A 61 -1.96 -8.98 7.62
N ALA A 62 -2.50 -8.14 8.51
CA ALA A 62 -3.64 -8.50 9.34
C ALA A 62 -4.95 -7.84 8.86
N LYS A 63 -6.08 -8.55 9.01
CA LYS A 63 -7.43 -8.02 8.76
C LYS A 63 -7.82 -7.03 9.84
N ILE A 64 -8.14 -5.80 9.45
CA ILE A 64 -8.59 -4.75 10.38
C ILE A 64 -9.86 -5.21 11.12
N ILE A 65 -9.91 -5.00 12.43
CA ILE A 65 -11.06 -5.32 13.28
C ILE A 65 -11.97 -4.09 13.47
N GLU A 66 -13.29 -4.31 13.52
CA GLU A 66 -14.31 -3.25 13.63
C GLU A 66 -14.10 -2.35 14.87
N SER A 67 -13.72 -2.95 15.99
CA SER A 67 -13.54 -2.23 17.27
C SER A 67 -12.40 -1.22 17.29
N VAL A 68 -11.55 -1.17 16.24
CA VAL A 68 -10.41 -0.24 16.14
C VAL A 68 -10.38 0.51 14.81
N GLU A 69 -11.50 0.51 14.09
CA GLU A 69 -11.65 1.25 12.85
C GLU A 69 -11.43 2.75 13.09
N LYS A 70 -10.46 3.33 12.37
CA LYS A 70 -10.10 4.75 12.49
C LYS A 70 -10.84 5.65 11.49
N GLY A 71 -11.32 5.08 10.39
CA GLY A 71 -12.08 5.79 9.35
C GLY A 71 -13.22 4.89 8.88
N SER A 72 -14.38 5.48 8.63
CA SER A 72 -15.67 4.80 8.48
C SER A 72 -15.77 3.74 7.36
N ASP A 73 -14.78 3.64 6.48
CA ASP A 73 -14.73 2.69 5.39
C ASP A 73 -13.46 1.80 5.38
N SER A 74 -12.62 1.87 6.42
CA SER A 74 -11.27 1.27 6.41
C SER A 74 -11.30 -0.24 6.18
N ILE A 75 -12.25 -0.94 6.82
CA ILE A 75 -12.41 -2.39 6.68
C ILE A 75 -12.87 -2.74 5.27
N SER A 76 -13.88 -2.01 4.77
CA SER A 76 -14.41 -2.23 3.42
C SER A 76 -13.35 -1.95 2.34
N SER A 77 -12.53 -0.93 2.55
CA SER A 77 -11.47 -0.50 1.63
C SER A 77 -10.33 -1.52 1.58
N GLN A 78 -9.91 -2.06 2.73
CA GLN A 78 -8.95 -3.17 2.77
C GLN A 78 -9.50 -4.42 2.05
N ALA A 79 -10.75 -4.82 2.35
CA ALA A 79 -11.37 -5.99 1.72
C ALA A 79 -11.50 -5.83 0.18
N ARG A 80 -11.87 -4.63 -0.28
CA ARG A 80 -11.91 -4.27 -1.70
C ARG A 80 -10.53 -4.39 -2.32
N TYR A 81 -9.50 -3.84 -1.69
CA TYR A 81 -8.14 -3.92 -2.18
C TYR A 81 -7.64 -5.37 -2.30
N HIS A 82 -7.82 -6.18 -1.26
CA HIS A 82 -7.44 -7.60 -1.29
C HIS A 82 -8.18 -8.36 -2.39
N THR A 83 -9.45 -8.04 -2.61
CA THR A 83 -10.25 -8.64 -3.70
C THR A 83 -9.77 -8.18 -5.07
N ALA A 84 -9.40 -6.92 -5.23
CA ALA A 84 -8.88 -6.38 -6.48
C ALA A 84 -7.56 -7.07 -6.86
N LEU A 85 -6.61 -7.19 -5.92
CA LEU A 85 -5.36 -7.92 -6.14
C LEU A 85 -5.61 -9.37 -6.58
N ARG A 86 -6.47 -10.11 -5.85
CA ARG A 86 -6.80 -11.50 -6.20
C ARG A 86 -7.49 -11.63 -7.56
N LYS A 87 -8.34 -10.67 -7.94
CA LYS A 87 -9.03 -10.69 -9.25
C LYS A 87 -8.10 -10.41 -10.41
N LEU A 88 -7.23 -9.41 -10.27
CA LEU A 88 -6.33 -9.00 -11.35
C LEU A 88 -5.19 -10.00 -11.54
N HIS A 89 -4.60 -10.47 -10.44
CA HIS A 89 -3.36 -11.25 -10.46
C HIS A 89 -3.52 -12.72 -10.13
N GLY A 90 -4.70 -13.14 -9.68
CA GLY A 90 -4.96 -14.54 -9.32
C GLY A 90 -3.98 -15.06 -8.30
N SER A 91 -3.31 -16.18 -8.60
CA SER A 91 -2.30 -16.78 -7.75
C SER A 91 -0.95 -16.04 -7.76
N ARG A 92 -0.71 -15.07 -8.65
CA ARG A 92 0.55 -14.30 -8.66
C ARG A 92 0.73 -13.43 -7.43
N VAL A 93 -0.37 -13.03 -6.78
CA VAL A 93 -0.36 -12.29 -5.51
C VAL A 93 -1.08 -13.11 -4.45
N GLN A 94 -0.31 -13.66 -3.52
CA GLN A 94 -0.82 -14.34 -2.34
C GLN A 94 -0.95 -13.36 -1.17
N ILE A 95 -2.07 -13.42 -0.47
CA ILE A 95 -2.32 -12.62 0.74
C ILE A 95 -2.31 -13.57 1.93
N ILE A 96 -1.33 -13.39 2.81
CA ILE A 96 -1.11 -14.23 3.99
C ILE A 96 -1.53 -13.43 5.21
N GLU A 97 -2.60 -13.89 5.87
CA GLU A 97 -3.28 -13.12 6.91
C GLU A 97 -2.80 -13.53 8.31
N GLY A 98 -2.22 -12.58 9.05
CA GLY A 98 -2.16 -12.61 10.50
C GLY A 98 -3.46 -12.09 11.12
N TYR A 99 -3.41 -11.65 12.37
CA TYR A 99 -4.58 -11.11 13.07
C TYR A 99 -4.21 -9.95 13.99
N TYR A 100 -5.20 -9.10 14.29
CA TYR A 100 -5.06 -8.10 15.34
C TYR A 100 -5.49 -8.66 16.69
N SER A 101 -4.64 -8.45 17.70
CA SER A 101 -4.97 -8.74 19.09
C SER A 101 -5.31 -7.43 19.81
N LEU A 102 -6.52 -7.34 20.34
CA LEU A 102 -6.96 -6.24 21.20
C LEU A 102 -7.02 -6.74 22.64
N THR A 103 -6.13 -6.24 23.49
CA THR A 103 -6.04 -6.66 24.89
C THR A 103 -6.07 -5.47 25.82
N LYS A 104 -6.62 -5.65 27.02
CA LYS A 104 -6.53 -4.65 28.09
C LYS A 104 -5.25 -4.90 28.87
N VAL A 105 -4.34 -3.94 28.87
CA VAL A 105 -3.06 -4.03 29.56
C VAL A 105 -2.91 -2.90 30.56
N ARG A 106 -2.02 -3.07 31.54
CA ARG A 106 -1.62 -1.99 32.45
C ARG A 106 -0.23 -1.50 32.07
N VAL A 107 -0.10 -0.25 31.63
CA VAL A 107 1.18 0.35 31.26
C VAL A 107 1.58 1.42 32.27
N PRO A 108 2.89 1.59 32.55
CA PRO A 108 3.39 2.75 33.29
C PRO A 108 2.93 4.05 32.64
N ARG A 109 2.37 4.96 33.44
CA ARG A 109 2.05 6.33 33.05
C ARG A 109 3.34 7.15 33.08
N ILE A 110 3.57 7.97 32.06
CA ILE A 110 4.66 8.95 32.06
C ILE A 110 4.32 10.02 33.11
N ASP A 111 5.26 10.31 34.00
CA ASP A 111 5.13 11.35 35.01
C ASP A 111 5.59 12.68 34.38
N ASP A 112 4.66 13.58 34.08
CA ASP A 112 5.01 14.86 33.43
C ASP A 112 5.91 15.75 34.31
N ALA A 113 5.91 15.53 35.64
CA ALA A 113 6.78 16.24 36.58
C ALA A 113 8.18 15.63 36.70
N ASP A 114 8.33 14.35 36.33
CA ASP A 114 9.61 13.63 36.29
C ASP A 114 9.64 12.62 35.13
N PRO A 115 9.82 13.08 33.87
CA PRO A 115 9.72 12.21 32.68
C PRO A 115 10.78 11.10 32.62
N ASP A 116 11.90 11.27 33.32
CA ASP A 116 13.00 10.30 33.36
C ASP A 116 12.80 9.21 34.44
N ARG A 117 11.74 9.33 35.23
CA ARG A 117 11.36 8.34 36.24
C ARG A 117 11.24 6.96 35.61
N GLN A 118 11.86 5.97 36.24
CA GLN A 118 11.89 4.62 35.68
C GLN A 118 10.47 4.05 35.57
N PRO A 119 10.11 3.39 34.45
CA PRO A 119 8.75 2.88 34.24
C PRO A 119 8.22 1.95 35.35
N ARG A 120 9.12 1.26 36.07
CA ARG A 120 8.76 0.37 37.19
C ARG A 120 8.28 1.12 38.45
N GLU A 121 8.63 2.40 38.57
CA GLU A 121 8.35 3.28 39.71
C GLU A 121 7.15 4.21 39.44
N CYS A 122 6.58 4.16 38.24
CA CYS A 122 5.42 4.95 37.85
C CYS A 122 4.10 4.23 38.17
N ASP A 123 3.05 5.02 38.37
CA ASP A 123 1.68 4.51 38.43
C ASP A 123 1.29 3.80 37.14
N ARG A 124 0.49 2.74 37.23
CA ARG A 124 0.05 1.98 36.05
C ARG A 124 -1.41 2.25 35.71
N VAL A 125 -1.65 2.67 34.47
CA VAL A 125 -2.99 2.94 33.91
C VAL A 125 -3.45 1.80 33.01
N SER A 126 -4.76 1.57 32.95
CA SER A 126 -5.34 0.58 32.04
C SER A 126 -5.52 1.17 30.65
N VAL A 127 -4.99 0.51 29.63
CA VAL A 127 -5.10 0.91 28.23
C VAL A 127 -5.53 -0.27 27.36
N TRP A 128 -6.18 0.04 26.24
CA TRP A 128 -6.38 -0.93 25.17
C TRP A 128 -5.12 -0.98 24.31
N LYS A 129 -4.50 -2.15 24.21
CA LYS A 129 -3.34 -2.41 23.36
C LYS A 129 -3.81 -3.17 22.13
N LEU A 130 -3.72 -2.52 20.98
CA LEU A 130 -3.92 -3.13 19.68
C LEU A 130 -2.55 -3.51 19.09
N GLU A 131 -2.37 -4.78 18.76
CA GLU A 131 -1.13 -5.26 18.12
C GLU A 131 -1.44 -6.14 16.92
N GLU A 132 -0.68 -5.96 15.84
CA GLU A 132 -0.60 -6.96 14.78
C GLU A 132 0.16 -8.18 15.29
N LYS A 133 -0.32 -9.38 14.96
CA LYS A 133 0.30 -10.65 15.33
C LYS A 133 0.47 -11.51 14.09
N GLN A 134 1.51 -12.34 14.14
CA GLN A 134 1.89 -13.34 13.13
C GLN A 134 2.35 -12.80 11.76
N SER A 135 2.10 -11.55 11.37
CA SER A 135 2.53 -11.05 10.06
C SER A 135 4.04 -11.16 9.85
N ASP A 136 4.85 -10.68 10.79
CA ASP A 136 6.32 -10.70 10.68
C ASP A 136 6.87 -12.12 10.77
N VAL A 137 6.29 -12.94 11.64
CA VAL A 137 6.63 -14.37 11.78
C VAL A 137 6.31 -15.12 10.49
N ASN A 138 5.13 -14.91 9.91
CA ASN A 138 4.73 -15.52 8.65
C ASN A 138 5.67 -15.10 7.52
N LEU A 139 6.06 -13.83 7.44
CA LEU A 139 7.02 -13.36 6.45
C LEU A 139 8.37 -14.09 6.60
N ALA A 140 8.92 -14.08 7.81
CA ALA A 140 10.19 -14.72 8.13
C ALA A 140 10.20 -16.21 7.77
N ILE A 141 9.18 -16.97 8.20
CA ILE A 141 9.14 -18.43 7.96
C ILE A 141 8.91 -18.78 6.49
N ASN A 142 8.10 -18.03 5.75
CA ASN A 142 7.86 -18.29 4.33
C ASN A 142 9.10 -17.97 3.51
N ALA A 143 9.74 -16.81 3.75
CA ALA A 143 10.98 -16.45 3.07
C ALA A 143 12.10 -17.47 3.34
N TYR A 144 12.26 -17.89 4.60
CA TYR A 144 13.24 -18.90 4.95
C TYR A 144 12.92 -20.28 4.36
N HIS A 145 11.66 -20.72 4.42
CA HIS A 145 11.23 -22.00 3.85
C HIS A 145 11.48 -22.05 2.34
N ASP A 146 11.09 -21.01 1.60
CA ASP A 146 11.26 -20.95 0.15
C ASP A 146 12.73 -20.98 -0.26
N ALA A 147 13.59 -20.30 0.51
CA ALA A 147 15.03 -20.33 0.29
C ALA A 147 15.64 -21.70 0.61
N LEU A 148 15.29 -22.29 1.77
CA LEU A 148 15.84 -23.55 2.24
C LEU A 148 15.44 -24.73 1.33
N THR A 149 14.21 -24.70 0.81
CA THR A 149 13.67 -25.76 -0.06
C THR A 149 14.00 -25.55 -1.55
N GLY A 150 14.80 -24.54 -1.89
CA GLY A 150 15.25 -24.28 -3.26
C GLY A 150 14.14 -23.83 -4.22
N GLN A 151 13.04 -23.30 -3.70
CA GLN A 151 11.91 -22.80 -4.50
C GLN A 151 12.28 -21.52 -5.25
N ILE A 152 13.17 -20.72 -4.67
CA ILE A 152 13.62 -19.43 -5.19
C ILE A 152 15.14 -19.38 -5.28
N ASP A 153 15.64 -18.59 -6.20
CA ASP A 153 17.06 -18.19 -6.28
C ASP A 153 17.27 -16.79 -5.69
N HIS A 154 16.19 -16.00 -5.62
CA HIS A 154 16.20 -14.60 -5.23
C HIS A 154 14.98 -14.25 -4.38
N ALA A 155 15.22 -13.79 -3.15
CA ALA A 155 14.22 -13.29 -2.22
C ALA A 155 14.29 -11.76 -2.14
N VAL A 156 13.19 -11.08 -2.47
CA VAL A 156 13.09 -9.61 -2.33
C VAL A 156 12.23 -9.29 -1.13
N ILE A 157 12.82 -8.70 -0.10
CA ILE A 157 12.18 -8.38 1.17
C ILE A 157 11.80 -6.91 1.15
N VAL A 158 10.52 -6.61 1.32
CA VAL A 158 9.99 -5.25 1.30
C VAL A 158 9.60 -4.86 2.72
N SER A 159 10.57 -4.40 3.49
CA SER A 159 10.39 -3.96 4.87
C SER A 159 11.60 -3.10 5.30
N ASN A 160 11.52 -2.53 6.50
CA ASN A 160 12.65 -1.95 7.22
C ASN A 160 12.60 -2.37 8.71
N ASP A 161 11.92 -3.48 8.99
CA ASP A 161 11.76 -4.02 10.34
C ASP A 161 12.95 -4.88 10.74
N THR A 162 13.53 -4.58 11.90
CA THR A 162 14.67 -5.32 12.46
C THR A 162 14.30 -6.71 12.96
N ASP A 163 13.02 -6.99 13.20
CA ASP A 163 12.57 -8.32 13.63
C ASP A 163 12.82 -9.39 12.55
N LEU A 164 13.06 -8.99 11.29
CA LEU A 164 13.43 -9.87 10.19
C LEU A 164 14.92 -10.21 10.12
N VAL A 165 15.79 -9.53 10.88
CA VAL A 165 17.25 -9.76 10.87
C VAL A 165 17.62 -11.23 11.06
N PRO A 166 17.04 -11.98 12.04
CA PRO A 166 17.37 -13.39 12.22
C PRO A 166 17.03 -14.24 10.98
N ALA A 167 15.90 -13.96 10.33
CA ALA A 167 15.50 -14.69 9.13
C ALA A 167 16.45 -14.43 7.96
N LEU A 168 16.82 -13.16 7.73
CA LEU A 168 17.75 -12.82 6.65
C LEU A 168 19.15 -13.39 6.91
N TRP A 169 19.61 -13.35 8.17
CA TRP A 169 20.85 -14.00 8.56
C TRP A 169 20.83 -15.51 8.29
N MET A 170 19.73 -16.20 8.63
CA MET A 170 19.60 -17.63 8.37
C MET A 170 19.59 -17.95 6.87
N ILE A 171 18.83 -17.21 6.05
CA ILE A 171 18.82 -17.37 4.59
C ILE A 171 20.24 -17.18 4.05
N ARG A 172 20.91 -16.09 4.46
CA ARG A 172 22.25 -15.74 3.98
C ARG A 172 23.32 -16.77 4.36
N THR A 173 23.18 -17.40 5.52
CA THR A 173 24.18 -18.32 6.06
C THR A 173 23.98 -19.76 5.54
N HIS A 174 22.73 -20.16 5.31
CA HIS A 174 22.39 -21.56 5.07
C HIS A 174 21.88 -21.87 3.66
N THR A 175 21.77 -20.86 2.79
CA THR A 175 21.26 -21.03 1.42
C THR A 175 22.08 -20.20 0.43
N PRO A 176 22.10 -20.57 -0.87
CA PRO A 176 22.73 -19.76 -1.91
C PRO A 176 21.84 -18.60 -2.38
N VAL A 177 20.67 -18.38 -1.76
CA VAL A 177 19.67 -17.42 -2.23
C VAL A 177 20.18 -15.99 -2.11
N ILE A 178 20.04 -15.25 -3.21
CA ILE A 178 20.29 -13.81 -3.24
C ILE A 178 19.15 -13.11 -2.49
N ILE A 179 19.51 -12.11 -1.70
CA ILE A 179 18.56 -11.36 -0.86
C ILE A 179 18.61 -9.90 -1.27
N GLY A 180 17.47 -9.39 -1.75
CA GLY A 180 17.24 -7.99 -1.97
C GLY A 180 16.46 -7.35 -0.84
N LEU A 181 16.79 -6.12 -0.47
CA LEU A 181 16.01 -5.31 0.45
C LEU A 181 15.42 -4.11 -0.28
N VAL A 182 14.12 -3.91 -0.18
CA VAL A 182 13.42 -2.71 -0.63
C VAL A 182 12.82 -2.02 0.58
N VAL A 183 13.32 -0.83 0.91
CA VAL A 183 12.79 -0.04 2.01
C VAL A 183 11.60 0.78 1.51
N PRO A 184 10.37 0.53 2.01
CA PRO A 184 9.19 1.25 1.53
C PRO A 184 9.13 2.64 2.19
N THR A 185 9.93 3.59 1.71
CA THR A 185 9.88 5.00 2.13
C THR A 185 9.94 5.95 0.94
N ARG A 186 9.27 7.10 1.05
CA ARG A 186 9.43 8.24 0.14
C ARG A 186 10.77 8.91 0.38
N ASP A 187 11.43 9.35 -0.68
CA ASP A 187 12.58 10.26 -0.69
C ASP A 187 13.60 10.04 0.45
N ARG A 188 13.91 8.76 0.73
CA ARG A 188 14.85 8.35 1.79
C ARG A 188 14.53 8.89 3.19
N ALA A 189 13.26 9.22 3.46
CA ALA A 189 12.80 9.70 4.76
C ALA A 189 13.15 8.71 5.90
N ARG A 190 13.20 7.41 5.59
CA ARG A 190 13.70 6.35 6.47
C ARG A 190 14.92 5.69 5.86
N ARG A 191 16.07 5.80 6.53
CA ARG A 191 17.27 5.09 6.09
C ARG A 191 17.09 3.57 6.26
N PRO A 192 17.64 2.76 5.35
CA PRO A 192 17.73 1.32 5.57
C PRO A 192 18.43 1.01 6.89
N ASN A 193 17.85 0.10 7.68
CA ASN A 193 18.47 -0.34 8.90
C ASN A 193 19.77 -1.11 8.59
N ALA A 194 20.88 -0.72 9.21
CA ALA A 194 22.19 -1.30 8.95
C ALA A 194 22.26 -2.81 9.31
N ASP A 195 21.57 -3.23 10.36
CA ASP A 195 21.53 -4.63 10.79
C ASP A 195 20.71 -5.51 9.83
N LEU A 196 19.74 -4.93 9.13
CA LEU A 196 19.00 -5.61 8.08
C LEU A 196 19.83 -5.66 6.79
N ALA A 197 20.32 -4.50 6.36
CA ALA A 197 21.07 -4.33 5.11
C ALA A 197 22.32 -5.20 5.02
N LYS A 198 23.04 -5.43 6.14
CA LYS A 198 24.26 -6.24 6.17
C LYS A 198 24.05 -7.70 5.74
N HIS A 199 22.83 -8.22 5.82
CA HIS A 199 22.49 -9.58 5.38
C HIS A 199 22.01 -9.65 3.92
N CYS A 200 21.76 -8.49 3.31
CA CYS A 200 21.27 -8.39 1.94
C CYS A 200 22.43 -8.27 0.94
N HIS A 201 22.21 -8.76 -0.28
CA HIS A 201 23.16 -8.65 -1.39
C HIS A 201 23.03 -7.31 -2.11
N TRP A 202 21.83 -6.72 -2.10
CA TRP A 202 21.57 -5.38 -2.59
C TRP A 202 20.47 -4.73 -1.77
N VAL A 203 20.48 -3.39 -1.75
CA VAL A 203 19.51 -2.58 -1.04
C VAL A 203 19.01 -1.49 -1.96
N ARG A 204 17.70 -1.38 -2.07
CA ARG A 204 16.99 -0.24 -2.60
C ARG A 204 16.43 0.56 -1.43
N ASP A 205 16.91 1.79 -1.28
CA ASP A 205 16.69 2.61 -0.10
C ASP A 205 15.39 3.44 -0.14
N HIS A 206 14.68 3.47 -1.28
CA HIS A 206 13.39 4.12 -1.44
C HIS A 206 12.61 3.61 -2.65
N LEU A 207 11.31 3.90 -2.68
CA LEU A 207 10.48 3.87 -3.88
C LEU A 207 10.22 5.33 -4.29
N THR A 208 9.99 5.57 -5.58
CA THR A 208 9.68 6.91 -6.08
C THR A 208 8.17 7.10 -6.25
N ASP A 209 7.69 8.33 -6.17
CA ASP A 209 6.26 8.62 -6.34
C ASP A 209 5.78 8.32 -7.77
N HIS A 210 6.66 8.45 -8.77
CA HIS A 210 6.35 8.05 -10.16
C HIS A 210 6.07 6.55 -10.27
N GLU A 211 6.86 5.71 -9.62
CA GLU A 211 6.65 4.26 -9.64
C GLU A 211 5.32 3.87 -9.00
N LEU A 212 4.91 4.56 -7.93
CA LEU A 212 3.60 4.29 -7.33
C LEU A 212 2.44 4.82 -8.19
N ALA A 213 2.60 6.00 -8.79
CA ALA A 213 1.59 6.59 -9.65
C ALA A 213 1.32 5.71 -10.88
N ASP A 214 2.38 5.16 -11.48
CA ASP A 214 2.28 4.26 -12.63
C ASP A 214 1.78 2.86 -12.25
N ALA A 215 2.12 2.39 -11.05
CA ALA A 215 1.69 1.09 -10.56
C ALA A 215 0.35 1.15 -9.81
N GLN A 216 -0.61 1.99 -10.20
CA GLN A 216 -1.96 1.94 -9.61
C GLN A 216 -2.83 0.87 -10.29
N LEU A 217 -3.62 0.14 -9.51
CA LEU A 217 -4.64 -0.74 -10.05
C LEU A 217 -5.66 0.08 -10.88
N PRO A 218 -6.27 -0.53 -11.91
CA PRO A 218 -7.39 0.10 -12.60
C PRO A 218 -8.47 0.51 -11.61
N ARG A 219 -9.09 1.68 -11.82
CA ARG A 219 -10.21 2.18 -10.98
C ARG A 219 -11.29 1.13 -10.80
N VAL A 220 -11.58 0.36 -11.85
CA VAL A 220 -12.53 -0.74 -11.84
C VAL A 220 -11.81 -2.03 -12.22
N VAL A 221 -11.57 -2.90 -11.23
CA VAL A 221 -11.03 -4.24 -11.45
C VAL A 221 -12.18 -5.19 -11.74
N ARG A 222 -12.24 -5.67 -12.99
CA ARG A 222 -13.22 -6.65 -13.45
C ARG A 222 -12.81 -8.05 -13.01
N GLY A 223 -13.79 -8.93 -12.81
CA GLY A 223 -13.55 -10.34 -12.43
C GLY A 223 -14.59 -10.86 -11.44
N GLY A 224 -14.96 -12.15 -11.59
CA GLY A 224 -16.04 -12.77 -10.81
C GLY A 224 -17.43 -12.19 -11.09
N LYS A 225 -18.35 -12.33 -10.13
CA LYS A 225 -19.76 -11.91 -10.29
C LYS A 225 -19.97 -10.39 -10.30
N ASN A 226 -19.19 -9.65 -9.50
CA ASN A 226 -19.31 -8.19 -9.34
C ASN A 226 -17.95 -7.53 -9.57
N ALA A 227 -17.91 -6.34 -10.16
CA ALA A 227 -16.66 -5.56 -10.27
C ALA A 227 -16.21 -5.02 -8.90
N THR A 228 -14.90 -4.87 -8.71
CA THR A 228 -14.34 -4.19 -7.53
C THR A 228 -13.84 -2.81 -7.94
N VAL A 229 -14.23 -1.77 -7.21
CA VAL A 229 -13.90 -0.37 -7.54
C VAL A 229 -12.94 0.19 -6.49
N LYS A 230 -12.08 1.15 -6.88
CA LYS A 230 -11.25 1.96 -5.97
C LYS A 230 -12.12 2.68 -4.92
N PRO A 231 -11.76 2.64 -3.62
CA PRO A 231 -12.44 3.43 -2.59
C PRO A 231 -12.38 4.94 -2.82
N ASP A 232 -13.48 5.63 -2.53
CA ASP A 232 -13.58 7.09 -2.72
C ASP A 232 -12.65 7.83 -1.74
N SER A 233 -12.51 7.30 -0.52
CA SER A 233 -11.56 7.78 0.49
C SER A 233 -10.08 7.63 0.09
N TRP A 234 -9.78 6.97 -1.03
CA TRP A 234 -8.43 6.77 -1.56
C TRP A 234 -8.15 7.66 -2.79
N TYR A 235 -9.04 8.60 -3.12
CA TYR A 235 -8.69 9.70 -4.03
C TYR A 235 -8.01 10.85 -3.25
N PRO A 236 -7.21 11.70 -3.93
CA PRO A 236 -6.77 12.97 -3.37
C PRO A 236 -7.97 13.78 -2.87
N PHE A 237 -7.80 14.47 -1.73
CA PHE A 237 -8.82 15.33 -1.13
C PHE A 237 -10.21 14.66 -1.01
N PRO A 238 -10.36 13.59 -0.21
CA PRO A 238 -11.56 12.74 -0.20
C PRO A 238 -12.90 13.46 -0.07
N GLU A 239 -12.97 14.47 0.78
CA GLU A 239 -14.21 15.23 1.01
C GLU A 239 -14.58 16.07 -0.22
N LEU A 240 -13.60 16.77 -0.81
CA LEU A 240 -13.83 17.52 -2.03
C LEU A 240 -14.14 16.58 -3.21
N PHE A 241 -13.42 15.46 -3.34
CA PHE A 241 -13.69 14.48 -4.39
C PHE A 241 -15.11 13.92 -4.29
N LYS A 242 -15.59 13.67 -3.07
CA LYS A 242 -16.97 13.26 -2.81
C LYS A 242 -17.97 14.32 -3.25
N GLU A 243 -17.75 15.59 -2.91
CA GLU A 243 -18.59 16.70 -3.38
C GLU A 243 -18.62 16.77 -4.91
N ALA A 244 -17.44 16.73 -5.56
CA ALA A 244 -17.35 16.73 -7.02
C ALA A 244 -18.12 15.57 -7.64
N LEU A 245 -18.02 14.38 -7.05
CA LEU A 245 -18.72 13.20 -7.52
C LEU A 245 -20.24 13.30 -7.34
N GLU A 246 -20.72 13.83 -6.22
CA GLU A 246 -22.15 14.04 -5.97
C GLU A 246 -22.76 15.04 -6.96
N LEU A 247 -22.07 16.15 -7.21
CA LEU A 247 -22.45 17.13 -8.25
C LEU A 247 -22.47 16.49 -9.64
N ALA A 248 -21.43 15.75 -10.00
CA ALA A 248 -21.35 15.07 -11.28
C ALA A 248 -22.48 14.04 -11.45
N ILE A 249 -22.84 13.31 -10.40
CA ILE A 249 -23.98 12.38 -10.43
C ILE A 249 -25.29 13.13 -10.65
N GLY A 250 -25.49 14.27 -9.97
CA GLY A 250 -26.67 15.12 -10.18
C GLY A 250 -26.81 15.58 -11.64
N VAL A 251 -25.69 15.97 -12.27
CA VAL A 251 -25.66 16.46 -13.66
C VAL A 251 -25.75 15.32 -14.68
N ARG A 252 -25.06 14.20 -14.44
CA ARG A 252 -24.90 13.10 -15.41
C ARG A 252 -25.89 11.95 -15.21
N GLY A 253 -26.68 11.99 -14.13
CA GLY A 253 -27.74 11.04 -13.80
C GLY A 253 -27.28 9.72 -13.16
N SER A 254 -26.00 9.35 -13.26
CA SER A 254 -25.48 8.17 -12.58
C SER A 254 -23.99 8.24 -12.29
N ARG A 255 -23.52 7.43 -11.33
CA ARG A 255 -22.10 7.30 -11.00
C ARG A 255 -21.26 6.85 -12.19
N SER A 256 -21.76 5.90 -12.99
CA SER A 256 -21.04 5.42 -14.17
C SER A 256 -20.85 6.53 -15.21
N GLU A 257 -21.88 7.33 -15.46
CA GLU A 257 -21.80 8.47 -16.38
C GLU A 257 -20.96 9.62 -15.82
N ALA A 258 -20.96 9.85 -14.51
CA ALA A 258 -20.07 10.80 -13.85
C ALA A 258 -18.59 10.43 -14.06
N PHE A 259 -18.22 9.17 -13.84
CA PHE A 259 -16.84 8.73 -14.08
C PHE A 259 -16.46 8.73 -15.57
N LYS A 260 -17.39 8.40 -16.48
CA LYS A 260 -17.14 8.56 -17.93
C LYS A 260 -16.82 10.02 -18.27
N TRP A 261 -17.51 10.97 -17.65
CA TRP A 261 -17.23 12.39 -17.84
C TRP A 261 -15.89 12.79 -17.20
N PHE A 262 -15.60 12.32 -15.98
CA PHE A 262 -14.32 12.58 -15.33
C PHE A 262 -13.12 12.06 -16.12
N ASP A 263 -13.27 10.92 -16.80
CA ASP A 263 -12.20 10.29 -17.58
C ASP A 263 -12.09 10.89 -19.01
N ALA A 264 -13.04 11.73 -19.45
CA ALA A 264 -13.08 12.29 -20.80
C ALA A 264 -12.42 13.68 -20.90
N PRO A 265 -11.59 13.93 -21.93
CA PRO A 265 -11.09 15.27 -22.26
C PRO A 265 -12.22 16.29 -22.35
N SER A 266 -12.02 17.46 -21.74
CA SER A 266 -13.01 18.54 -21.74
C SER A 266 -12.43 19.81 -22.36
N PRO A 267 -13.12 20.43 -23.34
CA PRO A 267 -12.69 21.73 -23.88
C PRO A 267 -12.74 22.84 -22.82
N PHE A 268 -13.53 22.68 -21.75
CA PHE A 268 -13.59 23.63 -20.62
C PHE A 268 -12.36 23.55 -19.69
N PHE A 269 -11.61 22.46 -19.80
CA PHE A 269 -10.42 22.18 -19.01
C PHE A 269 -9.18 22.08 -19.89
N ASP A 270 -9.13 22.89 -20.95
CA ASP A 270 -7.96 23.00 -21.83
C ASP A 270 -7.60 21.66 -22.50
N GLY A 271 -8.60 20.81 -22.74
CA GLY A 271 -8.44 19.46 -23.28
C GLY A 271 -8.04 18.40 -22.26
N LEU A 272 -7.88 18.77 -20.98
CA LEU A 272 -7.62 17.82 -19.90
C LEU A 272 -8.91 17.14 -19.43
N ALA A 273 -8.78 15.90 -18.96
CA ALA A 273 -9.86 15.20 -18.30
C ALA A 273 -10.03 15.76 -16.87
N PRO A 274 -11.27 15.92 -16.35
CA PRO A 274 -11.48 16.37 -14.98
C PRO A 274 -10.70 15.54 -13.95
N MET A 275 -10.60 14.21 -14.14
CA MET A 275 -9.86 13.32 -13.24
C MET A 275 -8.38 13.70 -13.11
N THR A 276 -7.76 14.20 -14.18
CA THR A 276 -6.36 14.67 -14.15
C THR A 276 -6.23 15.94 -13.31
N LEU A 277 -7.19 16.87 -13.43
CA LEU A 277 -7.19 18.10 -12.62
C LEU A 277 -7.40 17.81 -11.12
N MET A 278 -8.26 16.85 -10.80
CA MET A 278 -8.60 16.46 -9.43
C MET A 278 -7.43 15.82 -8.64
N ALA A 279 -6.24 15.67 -9.25
CA ALA A 279 -5.02 15.31 -8.55
C ALA A 279 -4.50 16.40 -7.60
N THR A 280 -4.95 17.65 -7.79
CA THR A 280 -4.60 18.82 -6.97
C THR A 280 -5.85 19.43 -6.35
N GLU A 281 -5.70 20.11 -5.22
CA GLU A 281 -6.83 20.79 -4.54
C GLU A 281 -7.44 21.86 -5.45
N GLU A 282 -6.59 22.73 -6.02
CA GLU A 282 -7.01 23.79 -6.96
C GLU A 282 -7.73 23.25 -8.19
N GLY A 283 -7.23 22.16 -8.78
CA GLY A 283 -7.85 21.54 -9.94
C GLY A 283 -9.19 20.89 -9.59
N LEU A 284 -9.33 20.36 -8.38
CA LEU A 284 -10.58 19.80 -7.90
C LEU A 284 -11.62 20.89 -7.62
N ASP A 285 -11.22 21.99 -6.98
CA ASP A 285 -12.08 23.18 -6.81
C ASP A 285 -12.53 23.76 -8.15
N ARG A 286 -11.64 23.79 -9.16
CA ARG A 286 -12.01 24.20 -10.53
C ARG A 286 -13.09 23.31 -11.13
N VAL A 287 -13.03 21.99 -10.91
CA VAL A 287 -14.05 21.03 -11.38
C VAL A 287 -15.37 21.23 -10.64
N ILE A 288 -15.35 21.40 -9.32
CA ILE A 288 -16.54 21.70 -8.50
C ILE A 288 -17.21 23.01 -8.96
N ALA A 289 -16.42 24.08 -9.11
CA ALA A 289 -16.92 25.39 -9.54
C ALA A 289 -17.60 25.31 -10.91
N TYR A 290 -17.01 24.58 -11.86
CA TYR A 290 -17.62 24.34 -13.17
C TYR A 290 -18.98 23.64 -13.06
N MET A 291 -19.09 22.60 -12.24
CA MET A 291 -20.36 21.87 -12.10
C MET A 291 -21.44 22.71 -11.40
N LYS A 292 -21.08 23.49 -10.37
CA LYS A 292 -22.00 24.42 -9.71
C LYS A 292 -22.53 25.48 -10.67
N ASP A 293 -21.65 26.08 -11.49
CA ASP A 293 -22.04 27.04 -12.52
C ASP A 293 -22.93 26.40 -13.61
N TRP A 294 -22.61 25.17 -14.04
CA TRP A 294 -23.44 24.44 -14.99
C TRP A 294 -24.85 24.20 -14.45
N ILE A 295 -24.96 23.75 -13.19
CA ILE A 295 -26.24 23.52 -12.50
C ILE A 295 -27.04 24.82 -12.44
N LEU A 296 -26.43 25.93 -11.98
CA LEU A 296 -27.10 27.22 -11.88
C LEU A 296 -27.70 27.70 -13.22
N LYS A 297 -26.98 27.46 -14.32
CA LYS A 297 -27.39 27.84 -15.68
C LYS A 297 -28.48 26.94 -16.28
N HIS A 298 -28.65 25.72 -15.77
CA HIS A 298 -29.60 24.73 -16.32
C HIS A 298 -30.74 24.38 -15.35
N GLU A 299 -30.69 24.83 -14.09
CA GLU A 299 -31.81 24.77 -13.14
C GLU A 299 -32.88 25.85 -13.41
N THR A 300 -32.56 26.87 -14.20
CA THR A 300 -33.51 27.94 -14.57
C THR A 300 -34.49 27.54 -15.69
N ASP A 301 -34.36 26.33 -16.25
CA ASP A 301 -35.20 25.78 -17.32
C ASP A 301 -36.14 24.64 -16.85
N ALA A 302 -36.32 24.45 -15.54
CA ALA A 302 -37.33 23.54 -15.02
C ALA A 302 -38.71 24.25 -14.96
N PRO A 303 -39.76 23.72 -15.62
CA PRO A 303 -41.10 24.32 -15.65
C PRO A 303 -41.81 24.34 -14.30
#